data_AF-A0A0R2X970-F1
#
_entry.id   AF-A0A0R2X970-F1
#
_cell.length_a   1.000
_cell.length_b   1.000
_cell.length_c   1.000
_cell.angle_alpha   90.00
_cell.angle_beta   90.00
_cell.angle_gamma   90.00
#
_symmetry.space_group_name_H-M   'P 1'
#
loop_
_entity.id
_entity.type
_entity.pdbx_description
1 polymer ?
#
loop_
_entity_poly.entity_id
_entity_poly.type
_entity_poly.pdbx_seq_one_letter_code
_entity_poly.pdbx_strand_id
1 'polypeptide(L)'
;MNRKGTVNQPEVSAKAKGKGSALSVENRALECSRIVTRLLDLIDRHMASILKSELTISWADLQLVLLALEADADGRDVNIHLDGGDEIAAYVRRNLFDELVGEPSNIFYTVQVDAKTVRYEAMPKDFWKECIARLREKLRELREKS
;
A
#
# COMPACT_ATOMS: atom_id res chain seq x y z
N MET A 1 -63.27 -25.59 -35.34
CA MET A 1 -63.44 -24.45 -34.42
C MET A 1 -62.08 -24.19 -33.77
N ASN A 2 -61.23 -23.33 -34.33
CA ASN A 2 -61.11 -21.87 -34.19
C ASN A 2 -60.32 -21.38 -32.95
N ARG A 3 -59.30 -20.54 -33.25
CA ARG A 3 -58.51 -19.57 -32.44
C ARG A 3 -57.23 -20.12 -31.79
N LYS A 4 -56.03 -19.85 -32.33
CA LYS A 4 -55.22 -18.59 -32.37
C LYS A 4 -54.65 -18.19 -31.00
N GLY A 5 -53.32 -18.04 -30.94
CA GLY A 5 -52.62 -17.34 -29.85
C GLY A 5 -51.10 -17.53 -29.90
N THR A 6 -50.43 -16.90 -30.87
CA THR A 6 -48.97 -16.73 -30.93
C THR A 6 -48.53 -15.69 -29.90
N VAL A 7 -47.50 -15.94 -29.09
CA VAL A 7 -46.61 -14.89 -28.56
C VAL A 7 -45.17 -15.41 -28.57
N ASN A 8 -44.37 -14.78 -29.43
CA ASN A 8 -42.91 -14.74 -29.36
C ASN A 8 -42.47 -13.95 -28.11
N GLN A 9 -41.47 -14.44 -27.39
CA GLN A 9 -40.31 -13.64 -27.01
C GLN A 9 -39.15 -14.52 -26.52
N PRO A 10 -37.90 -14.24 -26.94
CA PRO A 10 -36.71 -14.94 -26.49
C PRO A 10 -36.13 -14.25 -25.25
N GLU A 11 -36.10 -14.92 -24.09
CA GLU A 11 -35.35 -14.41 -22.95
C GLU A 11 -33.85 -14.70 -23.14
N VAL A 12 -33.21 -13.69 -23.74
CA VAL A 12 -31.93 -13.09 -23.36
C VAL A 12 -30.90 -14.03 -22.73
N SER A 13 -29.90 -14.35 -23.54
CA SER A 13 -28.56 -14.71 -23.09
C SER A 13 -28.02 -13.70 -22.08
N ALA A 14 -27.78 -14.14 -20.85
CA ALA A 14 -26.77 -13.55 -19.98
C ALA A 14 -25.77 -14.66 -19.60
N LYS A 15 -24.91 -15.03 -20.56
CA LYS A 15 -23.65 -15.70 -20.23
C LYS A 15 -22.85 -14.72 -19.38
N ALA A 16 -22.85 -14.95 -18.07
CA ALA A 16 -21.87 -14.40 -17.15
C ALA A 16 -20.47 -14.87 -17.59
N LYS A 17 -19.83 -14.08 -18.45
CA LYS A 17 -18.42 -14.20 -18.80
C LYS A 17 -17.78 -12.84 -18.63
N GLY A 18 -17.23 -12.66 -17.45
CA GLY A 18 -16.27 -11.63 -17.11
C GLY A 18 -15.49 -12.14 -15.91
N LYS A 19 -14.66 -13.17 -16.12
CA LYS A 19 -13.53 -13.45 -15.24
C LYS A 19 -12.84 -12.09 -15.06
N GLY A 20 -12.84 -11.54 -13.85
CA GLY A 20 -12.00 -10.41 -13.52
C GLY A 20 -10.57 -10.83 -13.79
N SER A 21 -10.04 -10.45 -14.96
CA SER A 21 -8.60 -10.43 -15.17
C SER A 21 -8.08 -9.53 -14.06
N ALA A 22 -7.19 -10.05 -13.22
CA ALA A 22 -6.46 -9.23 -12.26
C ALA A 22 -5.99 -7.98 -13.01
N LEU A 23 -6.54 -6.82 -12.62
CA LEU A 23 -6.27 -5.56 -13.28
C LEU A 23 -4.79 -5.29 -13.07
N SER A 24 -4.00 -5.47 -14.13
CA SER A 24 -2.56 -5.22 -14.09
C SER A 24 -2.34 -3.76 -13.80
N VAL A 25 -1.44 -3.43 -12.87
CA VAL A 25 -1.03 -2.04 -12.62
C VAL A 25 -0.48 -1.48 -13.94
N GLU A 26 -1.27 -0.65 -14.64
CA GLU A 26 -0.96 -0.19 -16.00
C GLU A 26 0.40 0.49 -16.10
N ASN A 27 0.84 1.14 -15.02
CA ASN A 27 2.17 1.70 -14.90
C ASN A 27 2.78 1.42 -13.52
N ARG A 28 3.09 0.14 -13.29
CA ARG A 28 3.66 -0.37 -12.03
C ARG A 28 4.84 0.46 -11.51
N ALA A 29 5.76 0.85 -12.39
CA ALA A 29 6.93 1.65 -12.02
C ALA A 29 6.56 3.07 -11.58
N LEU A 30 5.65 3.74 -12.30
CA LEU A 30 5.18 5.07 -11.93
C LEU A 30 4.40 5.04 -10.60
N GLU A 31 3.53 4.04 -10.42
CA GLU A 31 2.79 3.90 -9.16
C GLU A 31 3.73 3.60 -7.98
N CYS A 32 4.70 2.70 -8.17
CA CYS A 32 5.74 2.44 -7.16
C CYS A 32 6.46 3.74 -6.79
N SER A 33 6.86 4.54 -7.79
CA SER A 33 7.49 5.83 -7.54
C SER A 33 6.59 6.79 -6.75
N ARG A 34 5.29 6.86 -7.09
CA ARG A 34 4.33 7.73 -6.38
C ARG A 34 4.15 7.31 -4.93
N ILE A 35 4.05 6.00 -4.68
CA ILE A 35 3.93 5.44 -3.34
C ILE A 35 5.21 5.74 -2.54
N VAL A 36 6.38 5.44 -3.10
CA VAL A 36 7.68 5.68 -2.44
C VAL A 36 7.85 7.16 -2.09
N THR A 37 7.50 8.09 -2.99
CA THR A 37 7.54 9.53 -2.69
C THR A 37 6.64 9.89 -1.50
N ARG A 38 5.40 9.38 -1.45
CA ARG A 38 4.49 9.64 -0.32
C ARG A 38 5.02 9.07 1.00
N LEU A 39 5.61 7.87 0.97
CA LEU A 39 6.19 7.25 2.16
C LEU A 39 7.41 8.03 2.67
N LEU A 40 8.25 8.56 1.77
CA LEU A 40 9.35 9.46 2.15
C LEU A 40 8.82 10.75 2.79
N ASP A 41 7.80 11.38 2.21
CA ASP A 41 7.19 12.59 2.78
C ASP A 41 6.56 12.33 4.16
N LEU A 42 6.02 11.13 4.41
CA LEU A 42 5.52 10.71 5.71
C LEU A 42 6.66 10.55 6.72
N ILE A 43 7.74 9.86 6.34
CA ILE A 43 8.93 9.69 7.20
C ILE A 43 9.50 11.07 7.56
N ASP A 44 9.65 11.98 6.60
CA ASP A 44 10.19 13.32 6.85
C ASP A 44 9.29 14.14 7.79
N ARG A 45 7.96 14.09 7.59
CA ARG A 45 7.00 14.74 8.49
C ARG A 45 7.04 14.14 9.89
N HIS A 46 7.14 12.82 10.00
CA HIS A 46 7.25 12.13 11.28
C HIS A 46 8.52 12.56 12.03
N MET A 47 9.67 12.50 11.35
CA MET A 47 10.96 12.93 11.91
C MET A 47 10.92 14.38 12.38
N ALA A 48 10.34 15.29 11.58
CA ALA A 48 10.18 16.69 11.96
C ALA A 48 9.20 16.88 13.14
N SER A 49 8.21 15.99 13.30
CA SER A 49 7.25 16.02 14.39
C SER A 49 7.90 15.58 15.71
N ILE A 50 8.56 14.42 15.73
CA ILE A 50 9.16 13.86 16.95
C ILE A 50 10.34 14.70 17.46
N LEU A 51 11.05 15.38 16.55
CA LEU A 51 12.14 16.29 16.92
C LEU A 51 11.67 17.45 17.81
N LYS A 52 10.40 17.88 17.69
CA LYS A 52 9.81 18.93 18.56
C LYS A 52 9.67 18.47 20.01
N SER A 53 9.68 17.16 20.24
CA SER A 53 9.62 16.54 21.56
C SER A 53 10.99 16.02 22.02
N GLU A 54 12.07 16.48 21.38
CA GLU A 54 13.45 16.03 21.64
C GLU A 54 13.66 14.51 21.45
N LEU A 55 12.75 13.87 20.71
CA LEU A 55 12.85 12.47 20.34
C LEU A 55 13.57 12.34 18.99
N THR A 56 14.22 11.20 18.79
CA THR A 56 14.89 10.88 17.54
C THR A 56 14.54 9.47 17.10
N ILE A 57 14.65 9.23 15.80
CA ILE A 57 14.61 7.88 15.24
C ILE A 57 15.97 7.58 14.63
N SER A 58 16.62 6.53 15.10
CA SER A 58 17.92 6.15 14.54
C SER A 58 17.74 5.43 13.20
N TRP A 59 18.84 5.29 12.44
CA TRP A 59 18.82 4.45 11.25
C TRP A 59 18.44 3.00 11.56
N ALA A 60 18.86 2.47 12.71
CA ALA A 60 18.52 1.11 13.13
C ALA A 60 17.02 0.97 13.39
N ASP A 61 16.41 1.98 14.03
CA ASP A 61 14.95 2.02 14.25
C ASP A 61 14.18 2.06 12.94
N LEU A 62 14.64 2.88 11.99
CA LEU A 62 14.03 2.94 10.66
C LEU A 62 14.13 1.60 9.93
N GLN A 63 15.26 0.87 10.05
CA GLN A 63 15.36 -0.47 9.49
C GLN A 63 14.37 -1.45 10.12
N LEU A 64 14.15 -1.36 11.44
CA LEU A 64 13.15 -2.18 12.12
C LEU A 64 11.73 -1.87 11.62
N VAL A 65 11.39 -0.59 11.39
CA VAL A 65 10.10 -0.21 10.79
C VAL A 65 9.95 -0.78 9.37
N LEU A 66 10.99 -0.73 8.54
CA LEU A 66 10.94 -1.34 7.20
C LEU A 66 10.76 -2.86 7.25
N LEU A 67 11.36 -3.54 8.23
CA LEU A 67 11.15 -4.98 8.46
C LEU A 67 9.71 -5.26 8.93
N ALA A 68 9.13 -4.39 9.76
CA ALA A 68 7.73 -4.47 10.15
C ALA A 68 6.79 -4.33 8.94
N LEU A 69 7.05 -3.39 8.02
CA LEU A 69 6.28 -3.26 6.77
C LEU A 69 6.39 -4.52 5.89
N GLU A 70 7.56 -5.15 5.81
CA GLU A 70 7.73 -6.43 5.10
C GLU A 70 6.98 -7.57 5.79
N ALA A 71 6.95 -7.59 7.12
CA ALA A 71 6.18 -8.57 7.90
C ALA A 71 4.67 -8.38 7.69
N ASP A 72 4.18 -7.14 7.74
CA ASP A 72 2.79 -6.77 7.45
C ASP A 72 2.37 -7.21 6.04
N ALA A 73 3.19 -6.89 5.03
CA ALA A 73 2.99 -7.35 3.67
C ALA A 73 2.90 -8.88 3.59
N ASP A 74 3.64 -9.59 4.43
CA ASP A 74 3.63 -11.04 4.50
C ASP A 74 2.49 -11.65 5.32
N GLY A 75 1.71 -10.84 6.04
CA GLY A 75 0.73 -11.32 7.03
C GLY A 75 1.40 -11.96 8.26
N ARG A 76 2.64 -11.56 8.55
CA ARG A 76 3.42 -12.00 9.72
C ARG A 76 3.24 -11.02 10.87
N ASP A 77 3.57 -11.48 12.08
CA ASP A 77 3.55 -10.63 13.27
C ASP A 77 4.57 -9.49 13.14
N VAL A 78 4.09 -8.25 13.16
CA VAL A 78 4.91 -7.03 13.07
C VAL A 78 5.60 -6.69 14.40
N ASN A 79 5.06 -7.14 15.53
CA ASN A 79 5.50 -6.74 16.87
C ASN A 79 6.94 -7.22 17.16
N ILE A 80 7.38 -8.30 16.51
CA ILE A 80 8.76 -8.81 16.59
C ILE A 80 9.81 -7.77 16.21
N HIS A 81 9.43 -6.75 15.42
CA HIS A 81 10.30 -5.66 14.99
C HIS A 81 10.02 -4.35 15.73
N LEU A 82 8.83 -4.19 16.33
CA LEU A 82 8.40 -2.93 16.92
C LEU A 82 8.68 -2.85 18.44
N ASP A 83 8.68 -3.97 19.16
CA ASP A 83 8.64 -3.99 20.65
C ASP A 83 9.99 -4.11 21.37
N GLY A 84 11.11 -4.16 20.64
CA GLY A 84 12.44 -4.31 21.26
C GLY A 84 13.04 -3.03 21.83
N GLY A 85 13.99 -3.14 22.77
CA GLY A 85 14.73 -1.96 23.28
C GLY A 85 13.96 -1.17 24.34
N ASP A 86 14.24 0.13 24.45
CA ASP A 86 13.53 1.00 25.39
C ASP A 86 12.12 1.39 24.89
N GLU A 87 11.24 1.73 25.84
CA GLU A 87 9.83 2.03 25.57
C GLU A 87 9.63 3.22 24.65
N ILE A 88 10.52 4.22 24.70
CA ILE A 88 10.42 5.42 23.85
C ILE A 88 10.75 5.04 22.41
N ALA A 89 11.82 4.28 22.18
CA ALA A 89 12.17 3.80 20.85
C ALA A 89 11.05 2.90 20.27
N ALA A 90 10.46 2.03 21.10
CA ALA A 90 9.31 1.21 20.70
C ALA A 90 8.09 2.05 20.32
N TYR A 91 7.78 3.07 21.13
CA TYR A 91 6.71 4.02 20.85
C TYR A 91 6.92 4.77 19.53
N VAL A 92 8.13 5.30 19.29
CA VAL A 92 8.46 6.02 18.05
C VAL A 92 8.33 5.10 16.83
N ARG A 93 8.84 3.86 16.90
CA ARG A 93 8.72 2.90 15.78
C ARG A 93 7.27 2.51 15.49
N ARG A 94 6.46 2.28 16.54
CA ARG A 94 5.04 1.95 16.40
C ARG A 94 4.28 3.09 15.72
N ASN A 95 4.47 4.32 16.19
CA ASN A 95 3.81 5.47 15.58
C ASN A 95 4.22 5.65 14.11
N LEU A 96 5.50 5.53 13.77
CA LEU A 96 5.92 5.62 12.38
C LEU A 96 5.32 4.50 11.53
N PHE A 97 5.32 3.26 12.03
CA PHE A 97 4.68 2.14 11.33
C PHE A 97 3.20 2.42 11.07
N ASP A 98 2.46 2.83 12.11
CA ASP A 98 1.04 3.14 12.03
C ASP A 98 0.75 4.29 11.05
N GLU A 99 1.58 5.33 11.01
CA GLU A 99 1.47 6.41 10.03
C GLU A 99 1.69 5.92 8.59
N LEU A 100 2.63 4.99 8.37
CA LEU A 100 2.94 4.48 7.03
C LEU A 100 1.85 3.55 6.49
N VAL A 101 1.19 2.75 7.34
CA VAL A 101 0.09 1.85 6.92
C VAL A 101 -1.30 2.45 7.08
N GLY A 102 -1.44 3.51 7.89
CA GLY A 102 -2.73 4.05 8.33
C GLY A 102 -3.50 4.82 7.26
N GLU A 103 -2.83 5.40 6.26
CA GLU A 103 -3.53 6.04 5.14
C GLU A 103 -3.80 5.05 4.01
N PRO A 104 -5.07 4.88 3.58
CA PRO A 104 -5.43 4.00 2.47
C PRO A 104 -4.57 4.25 1.21
N SER A 105 -4.29 5.50 0.87
CA SER A 105 -3.44 5.85 -0.29
C SER A 105 -2.04 5.24 -0.26
N ASN A 106 -1.54 4.77 0.88
CA ASN A 106 -0.21 4.17 0.99
C ASN A 106 -0.20 2.69 0.62
N ILE A 107 -1.32 2.00 0.84
CA ILE A 107 -1.48 0.54 0.67
C ILE A 107 -2.52 0.15 -0.38
N PHE A 108 -3.20 1.13 -0.98
CA PHE A 108 -4.08 0.95 -2.13
C PHE A 108 -3.47 1.63 -3.36
N TYR A 109 -3.69 1.05 -4.54
CA TYR A 109 -3.33 1.65 -5.82
C TYR A 109 -4.58 1.99 -6.62
N THR A 110 -4.47 3.00 -7.47
CA THR A 110 -5.56 3.43 -8.35
C THR A 110 -5.55 2.61 -9.63
N VAL A 111 -6.70 2.06 -9.97
CA VAL A 111 -6.94 1.42 -11.27
C VAL A 111 -7.97 2.22 -12.03
N GLN A 112 -7.68 2.54 -13.29
CA GLN A 112 -8.67 3.14 -14.17
C GLN A 112 -9.60 2.04 -14.70
N VAL A 113 -10.88 2.11 -14.33
CA VAL A 113 -11.89 1.09 -14.68
C VAL A 113 -12.60 1.48 -15.98
N ASP A 114 -12.73 2.78 -16.25
CA ASP A 114 -13.23 3.35 -17.50
C ASP A 114 -12.65 4.77 -17.73
N ALA A 115 -13.06 5.45 -18.80
CA ALA A 115 -12.56 6.79 -19.15
C ALA A 115 -12.79 7.88 -18.08
N LYS A 116 -13.65 7.65 -17.07
CA LYS A 116 -14.03 8.62 -16.03
C LYS A 116 -13.94 8.06 -14.61
N THR A 117 -13.79 6.75 -14.44
CA THR A 117 -13.86 6.09 -13.13
C THR A 117 -12.50 5.50 -12.74
N VAL A 118 -12.03 5.91 -11.56
CA VAL A 118 -10.86 5.33 -10.90
C VAL A 118 -11.32 4.62 -9.64
N ARG A 119 -10.84 3.39 -9.43
CA ARG A 119 -11.11 2.59 -8.23
C ARG A 119 -9.82 2.41 -7.43
N TYR A 120 -9.94 2.44 -6.10
CA TYR A 120 -8.88 2.00 -5.22
C TYR A 120 -8.92 0.49 -5.08
N GLU A 121 -7.81 -0.18 -5.36
CA GLU A 121 -7.65 -1.61 -5.16
C GLU A 121 -6.56 -1.92 -4.17
N ALA A 122 -6.79 -2.98 -3.37
CA ALA A 122 -5.82 -3.45 -2.39
C ALA A 122 -4.53 -3.81 -3.12
N MET A 123 -3.41 -3.24 -2.66
CA MET A 123 -2.14 -3.50 -3.31
C MET A 123 -1.80 -4.99 -3.25
N PRO A 124 -1.48 -5.63 -4.38
CA PRO A 124 -0.99 -6.99 -4.36
C PRO A 124 0.23 -7.05 -3.46
N LYS A 125 0.30 -8.05 -2.59
CA LYS A 125 1.41 -8.27 -1.66
C LYS A 125 2.79 -8.10 -2.33
N ASP A 126 2.98 -8.69 -3.50
CA ASP A 126 4.25 -8.61 -4.22
C ASP A 126 4.58 -7.19 -4.70
N PHE A 127 3.56 -6.39 -5.02
CA PHE A 127 3.75 -4.99 -5.38
C PHE A 127 4.06 -4.11 -4.17
N TRP A 128 3.44 -4.38 -3.03
CA TRP A 128 3.76 -3.69 -1.79
C TRP A 128 5.21 -3.94 -1.37
N LYS A 129 5.67 -5.19 -1.46
CA LYS A 129 7.07 -5.56 -1.19
C LYS A 129 8.05 -4.88 -2.14
N GLU A 130 7.70 -4.71 -3.41
CA GLU A 130 8.50 -3.95 -4.37
C GLU A 130 8.63 -2.48 -3.96
N CYS A 131 7.53 -1.85 -3.53
CA CYS A 131 7.53 -0.48 -3.04
C CYS A 131 8.41 -0.32 -1.78
N ILE A 132 8.31 -1.26 -0.82
CA ILE A 132 9.15 -1.26 0.39
C ILE A 132 10.63 -1.43 0.04
N ALA A 133 10.97 -2.34 -0.87
CA ALA A 133 12.35 -2.52 -1.32
C ALA A 133 12.89 -1.24 -1.96
N ARG A 134 12.09 -0.58 -2.81
CA ARG A 134 12.48 0.68 -3.44
C ARG A 134 12.61 1.83 -2.44
N LEU A 135 11.74 1.89 -1.43
CA LEU A 135 11.85 2.83 -0.32
C LEU A 135 13.16 2.62 0.46
N ARG A 136 13.51 1.35 0.76
CA ARG A 136 14.76 1.01 1.46
C ARG A 136 16.01 1.47 0.69
N GLU A 137 16.02 1.29 -0.64
CA GLU A 137 17.08 1.80 -1.51
C GLU A 137 17.19 3.33 -1.43
N LYS A 138 16.07 4.03 -1.56
CA LYS A 138 16.04 5.51 -1.53
C LYS A 138 16.54 6.06 -0.20
N LEU A 139 16.11 5.48 0.91
CA LEU A 139 16.57 5.86 2.24
C LEU A 139 18.08 5.64 2.41
N ARG A 140 18.63 4.56 1.84
CA ARG A 140 20.08 4.31 1.84
C ARG A 140 20.84 5.37 1.02
N GLU A 141 20.36 5.68 -0.18
CA GLU A 141 20.94 6.73 -1.04
C GLU A 141 20.95 8.09 -0.35
N LEU A 142 19.88 8.44 0.39
CA LEU A 142 19.78 9.70 1.13
C LEU A 142 20.76 9.75 2.31
N ARG A 143 20.91 8.63 3.03
CA ARG A 143 21.85 8.50 4.14
C ARG A 143 23.30 8.66 3.69
N GLU A 144 23.66 8.12 2.52
CA GLU A 144 25.03 8.22 1.98
C GLU A 144 25.39 9.63 1.49
N LYS A 145 24.40 10.50 1.27
CA LYS A 145 24.57 11.88 0.80
C LYS A 145 24.55 12.92 1.92
N SER A 146 24.13 12.53 3.12
CA SER A 146 23.98 13.41 4.30
C SER A 146 25.23 13.34 5.17
#